data_AF-A0A972WMM9-F1
#
_entry.id   AF-A0A972WMM9-F1
#
_cell.length_a   1.000
_cell.length_b   1.000
_cell.length_c   1.000
_cell.angle_alpha   90.00
_cell.angle_beta   90.00
_cell.angle_gamma   90.00
#
_symmetry.space_group_name_H-M   'P 1'
#
loop_
_entity.id
_entity.type
_entity.pdbx_description
1 polymer ?
#
loop_
_entity_poly.entity_id
_entity_poly.type
_entity_poly.pdbx_seq_one_letter_code
_entity_poly.pdbx_strand_id
1 'polypeptide(L)'
;MTKDEFKATLTDASPQQSLSPLLQAMWYQAKGDWGRAHEIAQSQKGADGDWVHAFLHRDEGDLSNAGYWYRRAQKPVASGSVAAEWEQLVDAFLRG
;
A
#
# COMPACT_ATOMS: atom_id res chain seq x y z
N MET A 1 -0.97 16.48 4.26
CA MET A 1 0.13 16.11 3.35
C MET A 1 -0.48 15.84 1.99
N THR A 2 0.06 16.41 0.92
CA THR A 2 -0.31 16.10 -0.47
C THR A 2 0.41 14.83 -0.95
N LYS A 3 -0.06 14.20 -2.03
CA LYS A 3 0.63 13.05 -2.62
C LYS A 3 2.07 13.37 -3.04
N ASP A 4 2.33 14.58 -3.53
CA ASP A 4 3.67 15.01 -3.93
C ASP A 4 4.58 15.22 -2.72
N GLU A 5 4.05 15.78 -1.62
CA GLU A 5 4.76 15.85 -0.34
C GLU A 5 5.08 14.45 0.19
N PHE A 6 4.14 13.50 0.11
CA PHE A 6 4.39 12.10 0.49
C PHE A 6 5.49 11.47 -0.36
N LYS A 7 5.43 11.62 -1.69
CA LYS A 7 6.46 11.11 -2.62
C LYS A 7 7.83 11.73 -2.33
N ALA A 8 7.89 13.01 -1.96
CA ALA A 8 9.14 13.66 -1.57
C ALA A 8 9.79 12.97 -0.36
N THR A 9 9.01 12.44 0.59
CA THR A 9 9.56 11.69 1.74
C THR A 9 10.24 10.36 1.36
N LEU A 10 10.08 9.87 0.13
CA LEU A 10 10.75 8.64 -0.31
C LEU A 10 12.28 8.80 -0.42
N THR A 11 12.79 10.04 -0.42
CA THR A 11 14.24 10.30 -0.31
C THR A 11 14.77 10.13 1.11
N ASP A 12 13.91 10.07 2.11
CA ASP A 12 14.31 9.95 3.51
C ASP A 12 14.84 8.54 3.83
N ALA A 13 15.57 8.42 4.93
CA ALA A 13 16.11 7.15 5.41
C ALA A 13 15.04 6.26 6.08
N SER A 14 13.94 6.86 6.55
CA SER A 14 12.84 6.19 7.24
C SER A 14 11.54 6.98 7.05
N PRO A 15 10.35 6.35 7.10
CA PRO A 15 9.10 7.07 6.99
C PRO A 15 8.93 8.04 8.17
N GLN A 16 8.23 9.16 7.93
CA GLN A 16 7.88 10.09 8.99
C GLN A 16 6.94 9.42 10.00
N GLN A 17 7.19 9.62 11.30
CA GLN A 17 6.39 9.01 12.38
C GLN A 17 4.92 9.47 12.39
N SER A 18 4.63 10.62 11.77
CA SER A 18 3.28 11.15 11.60
C SER A 18 2.47 10.43 10.53
N LEU A 19 3.09 9.61 9.67
CA LEU A 19 2.37 8.83 8.66
C LEU A 19 1.54 7.73 9.34
N SER A 20 0.32 7.55 8.85
CA SER A 20 -0.50 6.40 9.25
C SER A 20 0.21 5.08 8.94
N PRO A 21 -0.10 3.98 9.65
CA PRO A 21 0.54 2.70 9.38
C PRO A 21 0.43 2.27 7.91
N LEU A 22 -0.73 2.44 7.28
CA LEU A 22 -0.90 2.07 5.87
C LEU A 22 -0.07 2.94 4.92
N LEU A 23 0.09 4.24 5.19
CA LEU A 23 1.03 5.09 4.44
C LEU A 23 2.49 4.68 4.66
N GLN A 24 2.85 4.22 5.86
CA GLN A 24 4.18 3.64 6.10
C GLN A 24 4.38 2.35 5.29
N ALA A 25 3.36 1.49 5.18
CA ALA A 25 3.44 0.29 4.34
C ALA A 25 3.69 0.64 2.86
N MET A 26 2.96 1.64 2.32
CA MET A 26 3.18 2.13 0.95
C MET A 26 4.58 2.74 0.77
N TRP A 27 5.11 3.42 1.79
CA TRP A 27 6.45 3.98 1.79
C TRP A 27 7.51 2.86 1.75
N TYR A 28 7.40 1.84 2.58
CA TYR A 28 8.35 0.71 2.59
C TYR A 28 8.32 -0.09 1.29
N GLN A 29 7.13 -0.34 0.72
CA GLN A 29 7.03 -0.98 -0.59
C GLN A 29 7.74 -0.14 -1.67
N ALA A 30 7.54 1.18 -1.70
CA ALA A 30 8.18 2.05 -2.68
C ALA A 30 9.72 2.09 -2.54
N LYS A 31 10.25 1.72 -1.37
CA LYS A 31 11.68 1.57 -1.10
C LYS A 31 12.22 0.15 -1.37
N GLY A 32 11.36 -0.77 -1.79
CA GLY A 32 11.69 -2.17 -2.04
C GLY A 32 11.72 -3.05 -0.78
N ASP A 33 11.25 -2.55 0.36
CA ASP A 33 11.10 -3.34 1.59
C ASP A 33 9.69 -3.93 1.69
N TRP A 34 9.43 -4.94 0.84
CA TRP A 34 8.14 -5.63 0.81
C TRP A 34 7.83 -6.36 2.11
N GLY A 35 8.84 -6.89 2.81
CA GLY A 35 8.67 -7.58 4.09
C GLY A 35 8.04 -6.66 5.13
N ARG A 36 8.61 -5.46 5.29
CA ARG A 36 8.07 -4.47 6.23
C ARG A 36 6.70 -3.96 5.81
N ALA A 37 6.48 -3.77 4.51
CA ALA A 37 5.16 -3.39 3.98
C ALA A 37 4.09 -4.44 4.32
N HIS A 38 4.39 -5.73 4.14
CA HIS A 38 3.50 -6.84 4.47
C HIS A 38 3.22 -6.94 5.96
N GLU A 39 4.23 -6.80 6.82
CA GLU A 39 4.05 -6.81 8.28
C GLU A 39 3.07 -5.72 8.72
N ILE A 40 3.26 -4.51 8.21
CA ILE A 40 2.41 -3.38 8.58
C ILE A 40 1.00 -3.61 8.05
N ALA A 41 0.83 -3.94 6.78
CA ALA A 41 -0.50 -4.22 6.20
C ALA A 41 -1.24 -5.34 6.96
N GLN A 42 -0.54 -6.43 7.31
CA GLN A 42 -1.10 -7.55 8.08
C GLN A 42 -1.55 -7.13 9.49
N SER A 43 -0.86 -6.17 10.11
CA SER A 43 -1.22 -5.65 11.44
C SER A 43 -2.47 -4.77 11.41
N GLN A 44 -2.79 -4.17 10.27
CA GLN A 44 -3.94 -3.30 10.09
C GLN A 44 -5.16 -4.15 9.72
N LYS A 45 -6.04 -4.37 10.71
CA LYS A 45 -7.25 -5.16 10.50
C LYS A 45 -8.27 -4.37 9.68
N GLY A 46 -8.98 -5.06 8.79
CA GLY A 46 -10.09 -4.51 8.02
C GLY A 46 -9.77 -4.31 6.55
N ALA A 47 -10.72 -3.73 5.83
CA ALA A 47 -10.69 -3.66 4.37
C ALA A 47 -9.46 -2.91 3.82
N ASP A 48 -8.99 -1.88 4.53
CA ASP A 48 -7.87 -1.06 4.06
C ASP A 48 -6.52 -1.80 4.15
N GLY A 49 -6.27 -2.53 5.24
CA GLY A 49 -5.09 -3.39 5.35
C GLY A 49 -5.12 -4.55 4.36
N ASP A 50 -6.29 -5.17 4.19
CA ASP A 50 -6.50 -6.21 3.18
C ASP A 50 -6.29 -5.65 1.75
N TRP A 51 -6.64 -4.37 1.49
CA TRP A 51 -6.41 -3.73 0.18
C TRP A 51 -4.92 -3.49 -0.09
N VAL A 52 -4.16 -3.03 0.92
CA VAL A 52 -2.70 -2.92 0.78
C VAL A 52 -2.08 -4.29 0.53
N HIS A 53 -2.48 -5.34 1.26
CA HIS A 53 -1.99 -6.70 1.03
C HIS A 53 -2.30 -7.21 -0.39
N ALA A 54 -3.47 -6.90 -0.92
CA ALA A 54 -3.82 -7.23 -2.30
C ALA A 54 -2.87 -6.57 -3.31
N PHE A 55 -2.58 -5.28 -3.10
CA PHE A 55 -1.63 -4.54 -3.93
C PHE A 55 -0.21 -5.11 -3.84
N LEU A 56 0.28 -5.44 -2.64
CA LEU A 56 1.64 -5.97 -2.47
C LEU A 56 1.83 -7.28 -3.24
N HIS A 57 0.92 -8.24 -3.10
CA HIS A 57 1.00 -9.49 -3.87
C HIS A 57 0.85 -9.28 -5.37
N ARG A 58 0.09 -8.27 -5.78
CA ARG A 58 -0.03 -7.90 -7.19
C ARG A 58 1.28 -7.34 -7.75
N ASP A 59 1.97 -6.50 -7.00
CA ASP A 59 3.31 -5.99 -7.34
C ASP A 59 4.35 -7.13 -7.42
N GLU A 60 4.27 -8.09 -6.51
CA GLU A 60 5.12 -9.31 -6.51
C GLU A 60 4.79 -10.29 -7.66
N GLY A 61 3.65 -10.13 -8.33
CA GLY A 61 3.18 -11.03 -9.38
C GLY A 61 2.41 -12.27 -8.89
N ASP A 62 2.13 -12.39 -7.59
CA ASP A 62 1.26 -13.42 -7.01
C ASP A 62 -0.22 -13.05 -7.17
N LEU A 63 -0.71 -13.13 -8.41
CA LEU A 63 -2.06 -12.69 -8.77
C LEU A 63 -3.17 -13.51 -8.09
N SER A 64 -2.91 -14.79 -7.79
CA SER A 64 -3.89 -15.65 -7.12
C SER A 64 -4.12 -15.17 -5.69
N ASN A 65 -3.03 -14.88 -4.97
CA ASN A 65 -3.10 -14.39 -3.60
C ASN A 65 -3.59 -12.94 -3.56
N ALA A 66 -3.14 -12.09 -4.48
CA ALA A 66 -3.70 -10.76 -4.66
C ALA A 66 -5.24 -10.80 -4.81
N GLY A 67 -5.76 -11.71 -5.64
CA GLY A 67 -7.20 -11.92 -5.81
C GLY A 67 -7.92 -12.32 -4.52
N TYR A 68 -7.31 -13.17 -3.69
CA TYR A 68 -7.84 -13.51 -2.36
C TYR A 68 -7.97 -12.26 -1.46
N TRP A 69 -6.96 -11.41 -1.43
CA TRP A 69 -6.93 -10.21 -0.61
C TRP A 69 -7.86 -9.11 -1.14
N TYR A 70 -7.96 -8.90 -2.46
CA TYR A 70 -8.95 -7.98 -3.03
C TYR A 70 -10.38 -8.35 -2.61
N ARG A 71 -10.70 -9.65 -2.63
CA ARG A 71 -12.00 -10.14 -2.18
C ARG A 71 -12.23 -9.82 -0.70
N ARG A 72 -11.21 -10.00 0.15
CA ARG A 72 -11.30 -9.66 1.58
C ARG A 72 -11.45 -8.16 1.82
N ALA A 73 -10.76 -7.34 1.03
CA ALA A 73 -10.88 -5.89 1.02
C ALA A 73 -12.22 -5.39 0.46
N GLN A 74 -13.07 -6.28 -0.07
CA GLN A 74 -14.30 -5.94 -0.79
C GLN A 74 -14.04 -4.96 -1.95
N LYS A 75 -12.89 -5.09 -2.61
CA LYS A 75 -12.49 -4.30 -3.78
C LYS A 75 -12.46 -5.17 -5.04
N PRO A 76 -12.79 -4.63 -6.21
CA PRO A 76 -12.46 -5.31 -7.46
C PRO A 76 -10.94 -5.41 -7.60
N VAL A 77 -10.46 -6.45 -8.31
CA VAL A 77 -9.06 -6.53 -8.71
C VAL A 77 -8.72 -5.30 -9.56
N ALA A 78 -7.62 -4.62 -9.24
CA ALA A 78 -7.23 -3.42 -9.97
C ALA A 78 -6.94 -3.73 -11.45
N SER A 79 -7.51 -2.90 -12.33
CA SER A 79 -7.30 -2.94 -13.77
C SER A 79 -6.48 -1.71 -14.17
N GLY A 80 -5.17 -1.85 -14.30
CA GLY A 80 -4.26 -0.73 -14.56
C GLY A 80 -2.81 -1.10 -14.29
N SER A 81 -1.89 -0.14 -14.29
CA SER A 81 -0.52 -0.39 -13.86
C SER A 81 -0.44 -0.56 -12.34
N VAL A 82 0.59 -1.23 -11.85
CA VAL A 82 0.90 -1.28 -10.41
C VAL A 82 1.12 0.14 -9.87
N ALA A 83 1.85 0.98 -10.61
CA ALA A 83 2.07 2.37 -10.23
C ALA A 83 0.76 3.18 -10.08
N ALA A 84 -0.22 2.97 -10.95
CA ALA A 84 -1.50 3.68 -10.86
C ALA A 84 -2.30 3.26 -9.61
N GLU A 85 -2.26 1.98 -9.25
CA GLU A 85 -2.90 1.50 -8.02
C GLU A 85 -2.17 1.98 -6.76
N TRP A 86 -0.84 1.99 -6.78
CA TRP A 86 -0.04 2.55 -5.69
C TRP A 86 -0.47 4.00 -5.38
N GLU A 87 -0.63 4.82 -6.42
CA GLU A 87 -1.10 6.20 -6.25
C GLU A 87 -2.52 6.27 -5.70
N GLN A 88 -3.41 5.36 -6.10
CA GLN A 88 -4.79 5.31 -5.58
C GLN A 88 -4.82 4.99 -4.09
N LEU A 89 -3.99 4.06 -3.62
CA LEU A 89 -3.87 3.71 -2.20
C LEU A 89 -3.32 4.90 -1.40
N VAL A 90 -2.25 5.53 -1.89
CA VAL A 90 -1.68 6.73 -1.24
C VAL A 90 -2.71 7.86 -1.18
N ASP A 91 -3.40 8.15 -2.28
CA ASP A 91 -4.45 9.18 -2.31
C ASP A 91 -5.61 8.84 -1.37
N ALA A 92 -6.01 7.57 -1.27
CA ALA A 92 -7.07 7.14 -0.36
C ALA A 92 -6.68 7.36 1.11
N PHE A 93 -5.47 6.98 1.50
CA PHE A 93 -5.00 7.06 2.89
C PHE A 93 -4.50 8.44 3.31
N LEU A 94 -4.31 9.37 2.38
CA LEU A 94 -4.09 10.79 2.69
C LEU A 94 -5.39 11.57 2.93
N ARG A 95 -6.54 11.03 2.50
CA ARG A 95 -7.86 11.68 2.59
C ARG A 95 -8.72 11.20 3.77
N GLY A 96 -8.35 10.09 4.40
CA GLY A 96 -8.97 9.58 5.62
C GLY A 96 -8.34 10.19 6.86
#